data_AF-A0A8H6WP83-F1
#
_entry.id   AF-A0A8H6WP83-F1
#
_cell.length_a   1.000
_cell.length_b   1.000
_cell.length_c   1.000
_cell.angle_alpha   90.00
_cell.angle_beta   90.00
_cell.angle_gamma   90.00
#
_symmetry.space_group_name_H-M   'P 1'
#
loop_
_entity.id
_entity.type
_entity.pdbx_description
1 polymer ?
#
loop_
_entity_poly.entity_id
_entity_poly.type
_entity_poly.pdbx_seq_one_letter_code
_entity_poly.pdbx_strand_id
1 'polypeptide(L)'
;MNAMQRPSAWQNDPAFLLIVVPATLISSAIVLAFTMPFIGTLIRFRANYTPRSRVQLDAEEGEESPTEDVKSYFAMLKRVHRVEGWPGLYKGVMPSILESLISVVFVTPMLAVLYVVSPARHFHTLITLLFAVCSVLLLIPMEIIKNRTITTPYKLRAFEPSKALRLLLTRAERKAPLRLYLLPGVALASALPVIISLLITMVWQIVAFELLPLYGTSYWSLAHAVHRLCGVAFLILTTALITPLHVIRVRLTMQTLPVDPAAAPSPAGEEPQPEHAPEAQVYSSEDVVELRSATGRATYTGVEDCGRSILREEGKAAFFRGWWLTALGLAPMFLFRDGLVYHGFWFAR
;
A
#
# COMPACT_ATOMS: atom_id res chain seq x y z
N MET A 1 15.39 -46.84 -9.18
CA MET A 1 14.09 -47.30 -8.67
C MET A 1 13.56 -46.24 -7.72
N ASN A 2 12.40 -45.70 -8.06
CA ASN A 2 11.80 -44.50 -7.50
C ASN A 2 11.36 -44.69 -6.05
N ALA A 3 12.11 -44.13 -5.10
CA ALA A 3 11.57 -43.77 -3.79
C ALA A 3 10.78 -42.45 -3.96
N MET A 4 9.63 -42.54 -4.63
CA MET A 4 8.60 -41.49 -4.54
C MET A 4 8.30 -41.30 -3.05
N GLN A 5 8.64 -40.12 -2.53
CA GLN A 5 8.16 -39.62 -1.24
C GLN A 5 6.64 -39.86 -1.19
N ARG A 6 6.21 -40.90 -0.47
CA ARG A 6 4.80 -41.08 -0.16
C ARG A 6 4.40 -39.87 0.69
N PRO A 7 3.39 -39.07 0.29
CA PRO A 7 2.86 -38.03 1.15
C PRO A 7 2.47 -38.70 2.48
N SER A 8 2.98 -38.17 3.59
CA SER A 8 2.69 -38.71 4.92
C SER A 8 1.19 -38.75 5.13
N ALA A 9 0.65 -39.83 5.71
CA ALA A 9 -0.80 -40.12 5.80
C ALA A 9 -1.69 -38.95 6.29
N TRP A 10 -1.12 -38.00 7.03
CA TRP A 10 -1.77 -36.77 7.50
C TRP A 10 -2.19 -35.77 6.41
N GLN A 11 -1.58 -35.80 5.22
CA GLN A 11 -1.90 -34.87 4.12
C GLN A 11 -3.26 -35.13 3.46
N ASN A 12 -3.80 -36.35 3.61
CA ASN A 12 -5.07 -36.76 2.98
C ASN A 12 -6.23 -36.86 3.98
N ASP A 13 -6.02 -36.49 5.26
CA ASP A 13 -7.06 -36.55 6.28
C ASP A 13 -7.97 -35.31 6.17
N PRO A 14 -9.28 -35.45 5.89
CA PRO A 14 -10.20 -34.31 5.88
C PRO A 14 -10.23 -33.57 7.24
N ALA A 15 -9.90 -34.23 8.35
CA ALA A 15 -9.77 -33.58 9.66
C ALA A 15 -8.61 -32.59 9.72
N PHE A 16 -7.54 -32.81 8.95
CA PHE A 16 -6.41 -31.89 8.86
C PHE A 16 -6.84 -30.57 8.20
N LEU A 17 -7.61 -30.63 7.11
CA LEU A 17 -8.15 -29.44 6.44
C LEU A 17 -9.14 -28.68 7.33
N LEU A 18 -9.97 -29.39 8.10
CA LEU A 18 -10.93 -28.79 9.04
C LEU A 18 -10.26 -28.01 10.19
N ILE A 19 -9.00 -28.29 10.52
CA ILE A 19 -8.26 -27.56 11.56
C ILE A 19 -7.37 -26.47 10.94
N VAL A 20 -6.67 -26.77 9.86
CA VAL A 20 -5.68 -25.86 9.25
C VAL A 20 -6.35 -24.65 8.59
N VAL A 21 -7.47 -24.85 7.91
CA VAL A 21 -8.16 -23.73 7.24
C VAL A 21 -8.69 -22.71 8.25
N PRO A 22 -9.44 -23.10 9.31
CA PRO A 22 -9.84 -22.14 10.34
C PRO A 22 -8.65 -21.50 11.05
N ALA A 23 -7.61 -22.27 11.40
CA ALA A 23 -6.42 -21.73 12.06
C ALA A 23 -5.72 -20.65 11.21
N THR A 24 -5.58 -20.87 9.91
CA THR A 24 -4.98 -19.89 8.98
C THR A 24 -5.87 -18.65 8.78
N LEU A 25 -7.19 -18.81 8.71
CA LEU A 25 -8.14 -17.69 8.66
C LEU A 25 -8.11 -16.86 9.94
N ILE A 26 -8.11 -17.51 11.11
CA ILE A 26 -8.04 -16.83 12.41
C ILE A 26 -6.72 -16.08 12.54
N SER A 27 -5.59 -16.72 12.21
CA SER A 27 -4.28 -16.08 12.20
C SER A 27 -4.27 -14.84 11.30
N SER A 28 -4.80 -14.96 10.07
CA SER A 28 -4.86 -13.86 9.11
C SER A 28 -5.73 -12.70 9.63
N ALA A 29 -6.86 -13.00 10.27
CA ALA A 29 -7.76 -12.02 10.88
C ALA A 29 -7.09 -11.30 12.06
N ILE A 30 -6.37 -12.01 12.92
CA ILE A 30 -5.61 -11.42 14.05
C ILE A 30 -4.55 -10.47 13.52
N VAL A 31 -3.75 -10.90 12.55
CA VAL A 31 -2.71 -10.04 11.98
C VAL A 31 -3.37 -8.83 11.30
N LEU A 32 -4.53 -8.99 10.64
CA LEU A 32 -5.22 -7.87 10.00
C LEU A 32 -5.68 -6.85 11.05
N ALA A 33 -6.37 -7.32 12.08
CA ALA A 33 -6.83 -6.49 13.19
C ALA A 33 -5.68 -5.73 13.86
N PHE A 34 -4.53 -6.40 14.07
CA PHE A 34 -3.36 -5.76 14.66
C PHE A 34 -2.73 -4.69 13.75
N THR A 35 -2.57 -4.99 12.46
CA THR A 35 -1.86 -4.09 11.52
C THR A 35 -2.70 -2.91 11.03
N MET A 36 -4.03 -3.04 11.04
CA MET A 36 -4.94 -2.09 10.41
C MET A 36 -4.84 -0.66 10.95
N PRO A 37 -4.84 -0.43 12.27
CA PRO A 37 -4.63 0.91 12.83
C PRO A 37 -3.33 1.56 12.33
N PHE A 38 -2.28 0.76 12.13
CA PHE A 38 -0.99 1.26 11.69
C PHE A 38 -0.97 1.58 10.20
N ILE A 39 -1.46 0.66 9.36
CA ILE A 39 -1.53 0.86 7.90
C ILE A 39 -2.45 2.04 7.57
N GLY A 40 -3.63 2.12 8.22
CA GLY A 40 -4.58 3.20 8.04
C GLY A 40 -4.01 4.57 8.46
N THR A 41 -3.22 4.61 9.53
CA THR A 41 -2.52 5.85 9.94
C THR A 41 -1.42 6.21 8.95
N LEU A 42 -0.66 5.22 8.46
CA LEU A 42 0.42 5.45 7.51
C LEU A 42 -0.10 6.05 6.20
N ILE A 43 -1.21 5.54 5.67
CA ILE A 43 -1.86 6.07 4.46
C ILE A 43 -2.29 7.53 4.68
N ARG A 44 -2.94 7.83 5.81
CA ARG A 44 -3.32 9.21 6.17
C ARG A 44 -2.10 10.13 6.31
N PHE A 45 -1.04 9.67 6.96
CA PHE A 45 0.19 10.45 7.14
C PHE A 45 0.92 10.74 5.83
N ARG A 46 0.92 9.79 4.88
CA ARG A 46 1.49 9.97 3.54
C ARG A 46 0.62 10.84 2.63
N ALA A 47 -0.69 10.77 2.80
CA ALA A 47 -1.67 11.58 2.06
C ALA A 47 -1.73 13.03 2.56
N ASN A 48 -1.44 13.29 3.84
CA ASN A 48 -1.52 14.61 4.44
C ASN A 48 -0.67 15.64 3.69
N TYR A 49 -1.27 16.75 3.30
CA TYR A 49 -0.60 17.82 2.57
C TYR A 49 -0.15 18.91 3.55
N THR A 50 1.15 19.21 3.64
CA THR A 50 1.68 20.26 4.55
C THR A 50 2.53 21.27 3.78
N PRO A 51 1.94 22.31 3.19
CA PRO A 51 2.68 23.27 2.36
C PRO A 51 3.63 24.12 3.20
N ARG A 52 4.83 24.39 2.67
CA ARG A 52 5.82 25.27 3.30
C ARG A 52 5.35 26.72 3.45
N SER A 53 4.51 27.19 2.52
CA SER A 53 3.98 28.55 2.54
C SER A 53 3.10 28.83 3.77
N ARG A 54 2.52 27.80 4.39
CA ARG A 54 1.76 27.92 5.64
C ARG A 54 2.67 28.29 6.82
N VAL A 55 3.90 27.77 6.85
CA VAL A 55 4.92 28.14 7.85
C VAL A 55 5.36 29.61 7.73
N GLN A 56 5.21 30.22 6.55
CA GLN A 56 5.50 31.64 6.32
C GLN A 56 4.29 32.54 6.62
N LEU A 57 3.07 32.08 6.31
CA LEU A 57 1.84 32.85 6.57
C LEU A 57 1.39 32.79 8.03
N ASP A 58 1.53 31.65 8.73
CA ASP A 58 1.24 31.53 10.17
C ASP A 58 2.18 32.41 11.04
N ALA A 59 3.30 32.88 10.46
CA ALA A 59 4.21 33.83 11.09
C ALA A 59 3.76 35.28 10.92
N GLU A 60 2.86 35.58 9.98
CA GLU A 60 2.40 36.93 9.64
C GLU A 60 0.91 37.16 9.94
N GLU A 61 0.04 36.14 9.84
CA GLU A 61 -1.40 36.24 10.10
C GLU A 61 -1.90 35.01 10.87
N GLY A 62 -2.45 35.24 12.07
CA GLY A 62 -3.02 34.21 12.95
C GLY A 62 -4.38 33.67 12.48
N GLU A 63 -4.52 33.32 11.20
CA GLU A 63 -5.72 32.65 10.70
C GLU A 63 -5.62 31.12 10.91
N GLU A 64 -6.40 30.63 11.88
CA GLU A 64 -6.59 29.22 12.18
C GLU A 64 -7.12 28.47 10.96
N SER A 65 -6.23 27.80 10.26
CA SER A 65 -6.59 26.79 9.28
C SER A 65 -7.13 25.56 10.03
N PRO A 66 -8.27 24.95 9.60
CA PRO A 66 -9.04 24.01 10.41
C PRO A 66 -8.35 22.68 10.76
N THR A 67 -7.11 22.44 10.31
CA THR A 67 -6.39 21.20 10.57
C THR A 67 -5.01 21.45 11.19
N GLU A 68 -4.80 21.08 12.46
CA GLU A 68 -3.47 21.18 13.12
C GLU A 68 -2.36 20.52 12.26
N ASP A 69 -1.18 21.16 12.12
CA ASP A 69 -0.06 20.61 11.34
C ASP A 69 0.51 19.32 11.99
N VAL A 70 0.16 18.16 11.43
CA VAL A 70 0.57 16.86 11.96
C VAL A 70 1.93 16.44 11.40
N LYS A 71 2.99 16.75 12.15
CA LYS A 71 4.39 16.45 11.74
C LYS A 71 4.85 15.02 12.02
N SER A 72 4.15 14.27 12.89
CA SER A 72 4.57 12.93 13.34
C SER A 72 3.51 11.87 13.08
N TYR A 73 3.95 10.65 12.80
CA TYR A 73 3.10 9.49 12.61
C TYR A 73 2.24 9.19 13.85
N PHE A 74 2.81 9.26 15.06
CA PHE A 74 2.05 9.00 16.29
C PHE A 74 1.08 10.15 16.62
N ALA A 75 1.40 11.37 16.20
CA ALA A 75 0.46 12.48 16.28
C ALA A 75 -0.74 12.25 15.35
N MET A 76 -0.52 11.73 14.14
CA MET A 76 -1.60 11.31 13.23
C MET A 76 -2.43 10.20 13.85
N LEU A 77 -1.80 9.18 14.45
CA LEU A 77 -2.52 8.08 15.12
C LEU A 77 -3.43 8.59 16.23
N LYS A 78 -2.89 9.45 17.11
CA LYS A 78 -3.64 10.05 18.21
C LYS A 78 -4.78 10.93 17.71
N ARG A 79 -4.56 11.68 16.62
CA ARG A 79 -5.58 12.53 15.99
C ARG A 79 -6.72 11.69 15.40
N VAL A 80 -6.41 10.61 14.66
CA VAL A 80 -7.44 9.69 14.14
C VAL A 80 -8.31 9.16 15.29
N HIS A 81 -7.67 8.72 16.38
CA HIS A 81 -8.39 8.23 17.55
C HIS A 81 -9.22 9.32 18.24
N ARG A 82 -8.73 10.56 18.34
CA ARG A 82 -9.45 11.70 18.91
C ARG A 82 -10.67 12.11 18.07
N VAL A 83 -10.52 12.17 16.75
CA VAL A 83 -11.52 12.73 15.82
C VAL A 83 -12.52 11.68 15.34
N GLU A 84 -12.06 10.48 14.99
CA GLU A 84 -12.90 9.42 14.43
C GLU A 84 -13.15 8.25 15.40
N GLY A 85 -12.42 8.19 16.52
CA GLY A 85 -12.49 7.08 17.46
C GLY A 85 -11.89 5.78 16.92
N TRP A 86 -12.20 4.68 17.62
CA TRP A 86 -11.81 3.34 17.19
C TRP A 86 -12.32 2.93 15.80
N PRO A 87 -13.58 3.21 15.41
CA PRO A 87 -14.05 2.85 14.08
C PRO A 87 -13.25 3.51 12.95
N GLY A 88 -12.69 4.70 13.18
CA GLY A 88 -11.81 5.39 12.23
C GLY A 88 -10.49 4.66 11.97
N LEU A 89 -9.88 4.10 13.01
CA LEU A 89 -8.62 3.33 12.91
C LEU A 89 -8.78 2.03 12.11
N TYR A 90 -9.98 1.45 12.10
CA TYR A 90 -10.30 0.23 11.37
C TYR A 90 -10.97 0.49 10.01
N LYS A 91 -11.05 1.74 9.55
CA LYS A 91 -11.39 2.03 8.14
C LYS A 91 -10.38 1.33 7.24
N GLY A 92 -10.89 0.64 6.21
CA GLY A 92 -10.05 -0.14 5.29
C GLY A 92 -10.02 -1.64 5.56
N VAL A 93 -10.54 -2.13 6.68
CA VAL A 93 -10.64 -3.59 6.94
C VAL A 93 -11.37 -4.32 5.81
N MET A 94 -12.55 -3.83 5.41
CA MET A 94 -13.36 -4.47 4.38
C MET A 94 -12.64 -4.53 3.01
N PRO A 95 -12.11 -3.43 2.44
CA PRO A 95 -11.38 -3.51 1.18
C PRO A 95 -10.10 -4.36 1.29
N SER A 96 -9.42 -4.42 2.44
CA SER A 96 -8.28 -5.33 2.59
C SER A 96 -8.64 -6.80 2.72
N ILE A 97 -9.79 -7.13 3.31
CA ILE A 97 -10.32 -8.50 3.25
C ILE A 97 -10.59 -8.88 1.79
N LEU A 98 -11.22 -7.98 1.02
CA LEU A 98 -11.51 -8.22 -0.38
C LEU A 98 -10.24 -8.35 -1.24
N GLU A 99 -9.25 -7.47 -1.02
CA GLU A 99 -7.93 -7.53 -1.64
C GLU A 99 -7.21 -8.85 -1.31
N SER A 100 -7.26 -9.30 -0.05
CA SER A 100 -6.67 -10.58 0.37
C SER A 100 -7.39 -11.77 -0.27
N LEU A 101 -8.72 -11.75 -0.36
CA LEU A 101 -9.49 -12.78 -1.06
C LEU A 101 -9.14 -12.85 -2.55
N ILE A 102 -9.02 -11.72 -3.23
CA ILE A 102 -8.59 -11.67 -4.64
C ILE A 102 -7.17 -12.24 -4.77
N SER A 103 -6.26 -11.87 -3.86
CA SER A 103 -4.90 -12.41 -3.87
C SER A 103 -4.86 -13.93 -3.68
N VAL A 104 -5.60 -14.48 -2.71
CA VAL A 104 -5.65 -15.93 -2.44
C VAL A 104 -6.27 -16.71 -3.61
N VAL A 105 -7.31 -16.17 -4.25
CA VAL A 105 -8.04 -16.88 -5.33
C VAL A 105 -7.29 -16.80 -6.66
N PHE A 106 -6.67 -15.66 -6.98
CA PHE A 106 -6.08 -15.42 -8.30
C PHE A 106 -4.55 -15.43 -8.29
N VAL A 107 -3.93 -14.85 -7.27
CA VAL A 107 -2.47 -14.63 -7.24
C VAL A 107 -1.72 -15.87 -6.76
N THR A 108 -2.16 -16.46 -5.64
CA THR A 108 -1.49 -17.61 -5.02
C THR A 108 -1.47 -18.87 -5.90
N PRO A 109 -2.58 -19.31 -6.53
CA PRO A 109 -2.57 -20.52 -7.34
C PRO A 109 -1.70 -20.35 -8.58
N MET A 110 -1.69 -19.16 -9.18
CA MET A 110 -0.87 -18.88 -10.35
C MET A 110 0.63 -18.90 -10.03
N LEU A 111 1.06 -18.36 -8.88
CA LEU A 111 2.43 -18.52 -8.39
C LEU A 111 2.79 -19.99 -8.13
N ALA A 112 1.87 -20.75 -7.53
CA ALA A 112 2.10 -22.16 -7.23
C ALA A 112 2.30 -22.98 -8.52
N VAL A 113 1.47 -22.75 -9.54
CA VAL A 113 1.63 -23.38 -10.87
C VAL A 113 2.98 -22.99 -11.48
N LEU A 114 3.36 -21.71 -11.43
CA LEU A 114 4.63 -21.24 -11.97
C LEU A 114 5.85 -21.90 -11.31
N TYR A 115 5.79 -22.06 -9.98
CA TYR A 115 6.84 -22.71 -9.21
C TYR A 115 7.05 -24.17 -9.65
N VAL A 116 5.97 -24.87 -9.99
CA VAL A 116 6.02 -26.28 -10.43
C VAL A 116 6.50 -26.43 -11.88
N VAL A 117 6.14 -25.50 -12.76
CA VAL A 117 6.35 -25.65 -14.22
C VAL A 117 7.76 -25.25 -14.70
N SER A 118 8.50 -24.40 -13.98
CA SER A 118 9.80 -23.87 -14.45
C SER A 118 10.98 -24.23 -13.54
N PRO A 119 11.69 -25.35 -13.79
CA PRO A 119 12.87 -25.74 -12.99
C PRO A 119 14.13 -24.93 -13.30
N ALA A 120 14.16 -24.17 -14.42
CA ALA A 120 15.30 -23.36 -14.80
C ALA A 120 15.29 -21.98 -14.10
N ARG A 121 16.30 -21.71 -13.26
CA ARG A 121 16.39 -20.50 -12.42
C ARG A 121 16.22 -19.18 -13.19
N HIS A 122 16.70 -19.07 -14.42
CA HIS A 122 16.62 -17.82 -15.20
C HIS A 122 15.21 -17.54 -15.76
N PHE A 123 14.51 -18.56 -16.25
CA PHE A 123 13.11 -18.42 -16.71
C PHE A 123 12.18 -18.16 -15.52
N HIS A 124 12.47 -18.77 -14.37
CA HIS A 124 11.71 -18.57 -13.15
C HIS A 124 11.68 -17.08 -12.72
N THR A 125 12.80 -16.37 -12.75
CA THR A 125 12.86 -14.95 -12.30
C THR A 125 12.08 -14.00 -13.21
N LEU A 126 12.23 -14.12 -14.53
CA LEU A 126 11.51 -13.25 -15.48
C LEU A 126 10.00 -13.45 -15.41
N ILE A 127 9.56 -14.71 -15.32
CA ILE A 127 8.13 -15.01 -15.25
C ILE A 127 7.57 -14.58 -13.88
N THR A 128 8.33 -14.74 -12.79
CA THR A 128 7.96 -14.24 -11.47
C THR A 128 7.82 -12.72 -11.46
N LEU A 129 8.73 -11.99 -12.12
CA LEU A 129 8.65 -10.53 -12.26
C LEU A 129 7.41 -10.11 -13.04
N LEU A 130 7.17 -10.71 -14.22
CA LEU A 130 5.99 -10.43 -15.03
C LEU A 130 4.71 -10.66 -14.22
N PHE A 131 4.66 -11.78 -13.50
CA PHE A 131 3.50 -12.14 -12.71
C PHE A 131 3.27 -11.21 -11.52
N ALA A 132 4.34 -10.83 -10.81
CA ALA A 132 4.25 -9.88 -9.70
C ALA A 132 3.73 -8.52 -10.15
N VAL A 133 4.20 -8.04 -11.32
CA VAL A 133 3.68 -6.81 -11.94
C VAL A 133 2.21 -6.97 -12.30
N CYS A 134 1.82 -8.04 -13.00
CA CYS A 134 0.42 -8.31 -13.34
C CYS A 134 -0.49 -8.37 -12.11
N SER A 135 -0.01 -8.98 -11.02
CA SER A 135 -0.75 -9.11 -9.76
C SER A 135 -1.04 -7.76 -9.12
N VAL A 136 -0.03 -6.87 -9.06
CA VAL A 136 -0.24 -5.52 -8.52
C VAL A 136 -1.13 -4.68 -9.43
N LEU A 137 -0.98 -4.81 -10.76
CA LEU A 137 -1.87 -4.13 -11.69
C LEU A 137 -3.33 -4.55 -11.45
N LEU A 138 -3.61 -5.86 -11.33
CA LEU A 138 -4.95 -6.38 -11.05
C LEU A 138 -5.58 -5.77 -9.78
N LEU A 139 -4.77 -5.47 -8.77
CA LEU A 139 -5.22 -4.94 -7.48
C LEU A 139 -5.35 -3.41 -7.41
N ILE A 140 -4.99 -2.67 -8.47
CA ILE A 140 -5.07 -1.19 -8.51
C ILE A 140 -6.44 -0.66 -8.06
N PRO A 141 -7.59 -1.16 -8.56
CA PRO A 141 -8.90 -0.63 -8.14
C PRO A 141 -9.16 -0.82 -6.66
N MET A 142 -8.71 -1.95 -6.08
CA MET A 142 -8.83 -2.19 -4.65
C MET A 142 -7.91 -1.27 -3.84
N GLU A 143 -6.70 -1.01 -4.31
CA GLU A 143 -5.80 -0.05 -3.67
C GLU A 143 -6.42 1.36 -3.64
N ILE A 144 -7.01 1.82 -4.75
CA ILE A 144 -7.68 3.12 -4.82
C ILE A 144 -8.85 3.18 -3.82
N ILE A 145 -9.72 2.17 -3.83
CA ILE A 145 -10.86 2.11 -2.93
C ILE A 145 -10.41 2.04 -1.47
N LYS A 146 -9.39 1.23 -1.15
CA LYS A 146 -8.79 1.10 0.19
C LYS A 146 -8.27 2.46 0.67
N ASN A 147 -7.43 3.11 -0.12
CA ASN A 147 -6.83 4.37 0.28
C ASN A 147 -7.91 5.45 0.45
N ARG A 148 -8.89 5.54 -0.46
CA ARG A 148 -9.99 6.53 -0.35
C ARG A 148 -10.87 6.24 0.86
N THR A 149 -11.22 4.98 1.11
CA THR A 149 -11.97 4.55 2.31
C THR A 149 -11.29 5.03 3.59
N ILE A 150 -9.96 4.89 3.66
CA ILE A 150 -9.15 5.25 4.82
C ILE A 150 -9.11 6.77 5.03
N THR A 151 -9.01 7.57 3.97
CA THR A 151 -8.84 9.03 4.07
C THR A 151 -10.15 9.80 4.17
N THR A 152 -11.29 9.20 3.85
CA THR A 152 -12.58 9.92 3.91
C THR A 152 -13.05 10.22 5.34
N PRO A 153 -13.67 11.40 5.58
CA PRO A 153 -14.22 11.79 6.89
C PRO A 153 -15.59 11.17 7.19
N TYR A 154 -16.15 10.41 6.26
CA TYR A 154 -17.49 9.84 6.38
C TYR A 154 -17.52 8.47 7.09
N LYS A 155 -18.63 8.17 7.78
CA LYS A 155 -18.93 6.86 8.35
C LYS A 155 -19.41 5.92 7.25
N LEU A 156 -18.52 5.04 6.81
CA LEU A 156 -18.83 4.03 5.80
C LEU A 156 -19.39 2.76 6.47
N ARG A 157 -20.61 2.38 6.10
CA ARG A 157 -21.22 1.13 6.56
C ARG A 157 -20.64 -0.04 5.75
N ALA A 158 -20.00 -0.99 6.44
CA ALA A 158 -19.35 -2.14 5.80
C ALA A 158 -20.31 -2.99 4.95
N PHE A 159 -21.58 -3.12 5.38
CA PHE A 159 -22.60 -3.93 4.70
C PHE A 159 -23.44 -3.17 3.66
N GLU A 160 -23.10 -1.90 3.38
CA GLU A 160 -23.78 -1.10 2.34
C GLU A 160 -22.76 -0.62 1.27
N PRO A 161 -22.06 -1.53 0.55
CA PRO A 161 -20.95 -1.17 -0.32
C PRO A 161 -21.37 -0.26 -1.48
N SER A 162 -22.61 -0.35 -1.96
CA SER A 162 -23.12 0.52 -3.02
C SER A 162 -23.26 1.98 -2.59
N LYS A 163 -23.67 2.25 -1.34
CA LYS A 163 -23.70 3.61 -0.79
C LYS A 163 -22.29 4.12 -0.50
N ALA A 164 -21.41 3.26 0.03
CA ALA A 164 -20.01 3.60 0.26
C ALA A 164 -19.30 3.97 -1.05
N LEU A 165 -19.42 3.15 -2.10
CA LEU A 165 -18.83 3.45 -3.41
C LEU A 165 -19.42 4.72 -4.03
N ARG A 166 -20.69 5.04 -3.75
CA ARG A 166 -21.30 6.30 -4.20
C ARG A 166 -20.66 7.55 -3.56
N LEU A 167 -20.09 7.39 -2.38
CA LEU A 167 -19.40 8.44 -1.64
C LEU A 167 -17.91 8.53 -2.01
N LEU A 168 -17.29 7.39 -2.32
CA LEU A 168 -15.85 7.28 -2.62
C LEU A 168 -15.48 7.56 -4.08
N LEU A 169 -16.37 7.20 -5.02
CA LEU A 169 -16.12 7.28 -6.46
C LEU A 169 -17.06 8.29 -7.09
N THR A 170 -16.53 9.09 -8.01
CA THR A 170 -17.34 10.05 -8.78
C THR A 170 -18.34 9.33 -9.68
N ARG A 171 -19.41 10.02 -10.12
CA ARG A 171 -20.40 9.44 -11.06
C ARG A 171 -19.73 8.90 -12.33
N ALA A 172 -18.68 9.55 -12.82
CA ALA A 172 -17.93 9.13 -13.99
C ALA A 172 -17.12 7.84 -13.74
N GLU A 173 -16.43 7.74 -12.60
CA GLU A 173 -15.66 6.55 -12.20
C GLU A 173 -16.56 5.32 -11.99
N ARG A 174 -17.77 5.52 -11.46
CA ARG A 174 -18.74 4.43 -11.23
C ARG A 174 -19.32 3.85 -12.50
N LYS A 175 -19.56 4.69 -13.53
CA LYS A 175 -20.09 4.23 -14.82
C LYS A 175 -19.08 3.41 -15.61
N ALA A 176 -17.78 3.69 -15.44
CA ALA A 176 -16.71 3.02 -16.17
C ALA A 176 -15.55 2.65 -15.21
N PRO A 177 -15.67 1.55 -14.45
CA PRO A 177 -14.69 1.19 -13.41
C PRO A 177 -13.29 0.91 -13.98
N LEU A 178 -13.19 0.48 -15.24
CA LEU A 178 -11.90 0.29 -15.91
C LEU A 178 -11.13 1.60 -16.08
N ARG A 179 -11.79 2.77 -16.04
CA ARG A 179 -11.10 4.06 -16.07
C ARG A 179 -10.27 4.35 -14.82
N LEU A 180 -10.46 3.59 -13.72
CA LEU A 180 -9.59 3.72 -12.54
C LEU A 180 -8.12 3.38 -12.86
N TYR A 181 -7.88 2.51 -13.85
CA TYR A 181 -6.54 2.20 -14.33
C TYR A 181 -5.89 3.35 -15.12
N LEU A 182 -6.70 4.26 -15.66
CA LEU A 182 -6.26 5.44 -16.42
C LEU A 182 -5.89 6.61 -15.52
N LEU A 183 -5.97 6.47 -14.19
CA LEU A 183 -5.46 7.50 -13.30
C LEU A 183 -3.98 7.75 -13.59
N PRO A 184 -3.59 9.01 -13.83
CA PRO A 184 -2.27 9.33 -14.36
C PRO A 184 -1.17 8.84 -13.42
N GLY A 185 -0.32 7.95 -13.91
CA GLY A 185 0.85 7.46 -13.17
C GLY A 185 0.57 6.45 -12.04
N VAL A 186 -0.68 6.09 -11.72
CA VAL A 186 -0.97 5.13 -10.64
C VAL A 186 -0.40 3.75 -10.95
N ALA A 187 -0.57 3.24 -12.17
CA ALA A 187 -0.04 1.94 -12.58
C ALA A 187 1.49 1.89 -12.46
N LEU A 188 2.18 2.93 -12.92
CA LEU A 188 3.64 3.05 -12.82
C LEU A 188 4.09 3.13 -11.36
N ALA A 189 3.45 3.98 -10.55
CA ALA A 189 3.76 4.11 -9.12
C ALA A 189 3.51 2.83 -8.32
N SER A 190 2.62 1.96 -8.80
CA SER A 190 2.31 0.66 -8.19
C SER A 190 3.30 -0.43 -8.62
N ALA A 191 3.70 -0.46 -9.90
CA ALA A 191 4.62 -1.45 -10.43
C ALA A 191 6.09 -1.21 -10.03
N LEU A 192 6.55 0.05 -10.01
CA LEU A 192 7.96 0.38 -9.74
C LEU A 192 8.50 -0.17 -8.40
N PRO A 193 7.81 -0.02 -7.26
CA PRO A 193 8.28 -0.60 -5.99
C PRO A 193 8.50 -2.11 -6.05
N VAL A 194 7.62 -2.84 -6.74
CA VAL A 194 7.71 -4.29 -6.90
C VAL A 194 8.91 -4.68 -7.76
N ILE A 195 9.07 -3.99 -8.89
CA ILE A 195 10.20 -4.22 -9.80
C ILE A 195 11.51 -3.97 -9.06
N ILE A 196 11.63 -2.84 -8.35
CA ILE A 196 12.82 -2.48 -7.56
C ILE A 196 13.08 -3.53 -6.48
N SER A 197 12.04 -3.93 -5.72
CA SER A 197 12.16 -4.93 -4.66
C SER A 197 12.67 -6.27 -5.20
N LEU A 198 12.13 -6.75 -6.32
CA LEU A 198 12.54 -8.02 -6.94
C LEU A 198 13.97 -7.96 -7.50
N LEU A 199 14.33 -6.88 -8.18
CA LEU A 199 15.69 -6.69 -8.71
C LEU A 199 16.72 -6.65 -7.59
N ILE A 200 16.45 -5.91 -6.52
CA ILE A 200 17.36 -5.84 -5.37
C ILE A 200 17.44 -7.18 -4.65
N THR A 201 16.31 -7.89 -4.51
CA THR A 201 16.29 -9.23 -3.90
C THR A 201 17.12 -10.22 -4.71
N MET A 202 17.06 -10.16 -6.04
CA MET A 202 17.89 -10.99 -6.92
C MET A 202 19.38 -10.73 -6.68
N VAL A 203 19.79 -9.45 -6.60
CA VAL A 203 21.17 -9.08 -6.29
C VAL A 203 21.57 -9.56 -4.90
N TRP A 204 20.71 -9.36 -3.90
CA TRP A 204 20.92 -9.80 -2.53
C TRP A 204 21.12 -11.32 -2.44
N GLN A 205 20.34 -12.12 -3.16
CA GLN A 205 20.47 -13.57 -3.19
C GLN A 205 21.82 -14.02 -3.76
N ILE A 206 22.33 -13.35 -4.81
CA ILE A 206 23.66 -13.63 -5.37
C ILE A 206 24.74 -13.32 -4.33
N VAL A 207 24.71 -12.13 -3.73
CA VAL A 207 25.66 -11.71 -2.69
C VAL A 207 25.62 -12.65 -1.48
N ALA A 208 24.42 -13.02 -1.03
CA ALA A 208 24.22 -13.92 0.11
C ALA A 208 24.71 -15.35 -0.18
N PHE A 209 24.52 -15.85 -1.41
CA PHE A 209 24.98 -17.17 -1.83
C PHE A 209 26.51 -17.25 -1.88
N GLU A 210 27.19 -16.22 -2.39
CA GLU A 210 28.66 -16.18 -2.44
C GLU A 210 29.31 -16.12 -1.04
N LEU A 211 28.58 -15.64 -0.03
CA LEU A 211 29.04 -15.64 1.37
C LEU A 211 28.80 -17.00 2.07
N LEU A 212 28.04 -17.91 1.46
CA LEU A 212 27.65 -19.22 2.01
C LEU A 212 28.82 -20.21 2.23
N PRO A 213 29.87 -20.29 1.39
CA PRO A 213 31.01 -21.18 1.58
C PRO A 213 31.86 -20.89 2.82
N LEU A 214 31.77 -19.67 3.37
CA LEU A 214 32.50 -19.27 4.58
C LEU A 214 31.86 -19.85 5.85
N TYR A 215 30.63 -20.37 5.76
CA TYR A 215 29.93 -20.97 6.89
C TYR A 215 30.46 -22.38 7.16
N GLY A 216 30.99 -22.60 8.36
CA GLY A 216 31.61 -23.88 8.75
C GLY A 216 33.14 -23.83 8.84
N THR A 217 33.74 -22.68 8.51
CA THR A 217 35.16 -22.41 8.73
C THR A 217 35.40 -21.72 10.07
N SER A 218 36.68 -21.58 10.48
CA SER A 218 37.10 -20.79 11.65
C SER A 218 36.56 -19.33 11.64
N TYR A 219 36.20 -18.82 10.46
CA TYR A 219 35.72 -17.44 10.24
C TYR A 219 34.19 -17.28 10.28
N TRP A 220 33.46 -18.25 10.82
CA TRP A 220 31.99 -18.27 10.82
C TRP A 220 31.37 -16.99 11.44
N SER A 221 31.92 -16.47 12.54
CA SER A 221 31.42 -15.25 13.19
C SER A 221 31.59 -14.00 12.32
N LEU A 222 32.73 -13.88 11.63
CA LEU A 222 33.00 -12.80 10.70
C LEU A 222 32.08 -12.86 9.47
N ALA A 223 31.86 -14.06 8.92
CA ALA A 223 30.96 -14.25 7.78
C ALA A 223 29.51 -13.85 8.11
N HIS A 224 29.01 -14.21 9.30
CA HIS A 224 27.70 -13.75 9.79
C HIS A 224 27.65 -12.23 9.95
N ALA A 225 28.68 -11.63 10.55
CA ALA A 225 28.73 -10.18 10.75
C ALA A 225 28.70 -9.43 9.41
N VAL A 226 29.49 -9.88 8.42
CA VAL A 226 29.51 -9.32 7.06
C VAL A 226 28.15 -9.50 6.37
N HIS A 227 27.57 -10.70 6.42
CA HIS A 227 26.25 -10.96 5.85
C HIS A 227 25.18 -10.02 6.45
N ARG A 228 25.16 -9.86 7.78
CA ARG A 228 24.23 -8.94 8.45
C ARG A 228 24.46 -7.49 8.06
N LEU A 229 25.72 -7.06 7.97
CA LEU A 229 26.07 -5.69 7.57
C LEU A 229 25.62 -5.40 6.13
N CYS A 230 25.89 -6.32 5.20
CA CYS A 230 25.40 -6.21 3.83
C CYS A 230 23.86 -6.19 3.80
N GLY A 231 23.19 -7.06 4.55
CA GLY A 231 21.73 -7.08 4.63
C GLY A 231 21.14 -5.76 5.11
N VAL A 232 21.75 -5.13 6.12
CA VAL A 232 21.36 -3.78 6.59
C VAL A 232 21.58 -2.73 5.51
N ALA A 233 22.70 -2.78 4.77
CA ALA A 233 22.96 -1.85 3.67
C ALA A 233 21.90 -1.98 2.55
N PHE A 234 21.56 -3.21 2.17
CA PHE A 234 20.51 -3.49 1.19
C PHE A 234 19.12 -3.05 1.69
N LEU A 235 18.82 -3.23 2.98
CA LEU A 235 17.59 -2.75 3.60
C LEU A 235 17.48 -1.22 3.51
N ILE A 236 18.54 -0.49 3.87
CA ILE A 236 18.59 0.98 3.81
C ILE A 236 18.40 1.46 2.37
N LEU A 237 19.13 0.87 1.42
CA LEU A 237 19.04 1.23 0.00
C LEU A 237 17.63 0.99 -0.54
N THR A 238 17.06 -0.18 -0.29
CA THR A 238 15.71 -0.54 -0.76
C THR A 238 14.66 0.39 -0.14
N THR A 239 14.76 0.68 1.15
CA THR A 239 13.87 1.61 1.85
C THR A 239 13.95 3.01 1.25
N ALA A 240 15.16 3.48 0.94
CA ALA A 240 15.39 4.80 0.38
C ALA A 240 14.79 4.97 -1.03
N LEU A 241 14.79 3.89 -1.82
CA LEU A 241 14.22 3.87 -3.17
C LEU A 241 12.70 3.71 -3.16
N ILE A 242 12.16 2.85 -2.29
CA ILE A 242 10.76 2.46 -2.29
C ILE A 242 9.86 3.47 -1.54
N THR A 243 10.34 4.09 -0.45
CA THR A 243 9.50 4.98 0.37
C THR A 243 8.96 6.19 -0.42
N PRO A 244 9.77 6.92 -1.22
CA PRO A 244 9.27 8.03 -2.03
C PRO A 244 8.16 7.59 -3.00
N LEU A 245 8.32 6.40 -3.61
CA LEU A 245 7.34 5.85 -4.53
C LEU A 245 6.02 5.51 -3.83
N HIS A 246 6.06 4.98 -2.60
CA HIS A 246 4.83 4.75 -1.83
C HIS A 246 4.10 6.05 -1.49
N VAL A 247 4.82 7.12 -1.16
CA VAL A 247 4.19 8.43 -0.88
C VAL A 247 3.51 8.96 -2.14
N ILE A 248 4.21 8.93 -3.28
CA ILE A 248 3.66 9.35 -4.58
C ILE A 248 2.44 8.49 -4.93
N ARG A 249 2.54 7.16 -4.79
CA ARG A 249 1.44 6.22 -5.09
C ARG A 249 0.18 6.55 -4.29
N VAL A 250 0.29 6.70 -2.97
CA VAL A 250 -0.85 7.06 -2.10
C VAL A 250 -1.50 8.35 -2.59
N ARG A 251 -0.72 9.38 -2.92
CA ARG A 251 -1.24 10.67 -3.37
C ARG A 251 -1.91 10.62 -4.74
N LEU A 252 -1.37 9.86 -5.67
CA LEU A 252 -2.00 9.63 -6.98
C LEU A 252 -3.33 8.88 -6.85
N THR A 253 -3.45 7.94 -5.91
CA THR A 253 -4.73 7.22 -5.69
C THR A 253 -5.85 8.09 -5.12
N MET A 254 -5.52 9.23 -4.49
CA MET A 254 -6.50 10.18 -3.94
C MET A 254 -7.13 11.06 -5.02
N GLN A 255 -6.56 11.08 -6.22
CA GLN A 255 -7.02 11.99 -7.25
C GLN A 255 -8.28 11.47 -7.90
N THR A 256 -9.17 12.40 -8.22
CA THR A 256 -10.28 12.16 -9.12
C THR A 256 -9.81 12.29 -10.55
N LEU A 257 -10.36 11.48 -11.44
CA LEU A 257 -10.10 11.61 -12.88
C LEU A 257 -10.45 13.04 -13.35
N PRO A 258 -9.60 13.71 -14.16
CA PRO A 258 -9.95 14.98 -14.77
C PRO A 258 -11.27 14.84 -15.55
N VAL A 259 -12.22 15.73 -15.27
CA VAL A 259 -13.46 15.81 -16.06
C VAL A 259 -13.12 16.60 -17.32
N ASP A 260 -13.42 16.04 -18.50
CA ASP A 260 -13.24 16.75 -19.76
C ASP A 260 -13.98 18.10 -19.68
N PRO A 261 -13.35 19.23 -20.03
CA PRO A 261 -14.00 20.54 -19.97
C PRO A 261 -15.20 20.66 -20.93
N ALA A 262 -15.29 19.80 -21.95
CA ALA A 262 -16.48 19.66 -22.81
C ALA A 262 -17.66 18.92 -22.14
N ALA A 263 -17.40 18.19 -21.05
CA ALA A 263 -18.38 17.54 -20.20
C ALA A 263 -18.57 18.28 -18.86
N ALA A 264 -17.88 19.40 -18.65
CA ALA A 264 -18.15 20.31 -17.56
C ALA A 264 -19.52 20.97 -17.82
N PRO A 265 -20.46 20.94 -16.88
CA PRO A 265 -21.70 21.71 -17.02
C PRO A 265 -21.34 23.20 -17.21
N SER A 266 -21.97 23.85 -18.19
CA SER A 266 -21.84 25.30 -18.42
C SER A 266 -22.05 26.05 -17.10
N PRO A 267 -21.32 27.16 -16.84
CA PRO A 267 -21.45 27.93 -15.60
C PRO A 267 -22.82 28.60 -15.39
N ALA A 268 -23.75 28.43 -16.34
CA ALA A 268 -25.13 28.92 -16.28
C ALA A 268 -26.19 27.79 -16.11
N GLY A 269 -25.76 26.54 -15.97
CA GLY A 269 -26.63 25.42 -15.61
C GLY A 269 -26.26 24.98 -14.21
N GLU A 270 -27.17 25.22 -13.25
CA GLU A 270 -27.23 24.68 -11.90
C GLU A 270 -25.95 23.96 -11.43
N GLU A 271 -25.23 24.58 -10.48
CA GLU A 271 -24.48 23.77 -9.51
C GLU A 271 -25.38 22.59 -9.15
N PRO A 272 -24.98 21.34 -9.42
CA PRO A 272 -25.86 20.23 -9.12
C PRO A 272 -26.04 20.26 -7.61
N GLN A 273 -27.21 20.75 -7.18
CA GLN A 273 -27.73 20.51 -5.85
C GLN A 273 -27.47 19.03 -5.57
N PRO A 274 -27.05 18.66 -4.35
CA PRO A 274 -26.80 17.27 -4.00
C PRO A 274 -28.12 16.52 -3.95
N GLU A 275 -28.74 16.30 -5.11
CA GLU A 275 -29.91 15.48 -5.31
C GLU A 275 -29.50 14.07 -4.94
N HIS A 276 -29.79 13.73 -3.69
CA HIS A 276 -29.54 12.46 -3.05
C HIS A 276 -28.05 12.11 -2.89
N ALA A 277 -27.23 13.04 -2.37
CA ALA A 277 -26.11 12.58 -1.55
C ALA A 277 -26.74 11.73 -0.42
N PRO A 278 -26.43 10.43 -0.28
CA PRO A 278 -26.92 9.68 0.87
C PRO A 278 -26.54 10.48 2.12
N GLU A 279 -27.46 10.66 3.08
CA GLU A 279 -27.18 11.31 4.37
C GLU A 279 -25.97 10.64 5.03
N ALA A 280 -24.79 11.13 4.69
CA ALA A 280 -23.53 10.50 5.03
C ALA A 280 -23.12 11.09 6.37
N GLN A 281 -23.26 10.29 7.42
CA GLN A 281 -22.86 10.72 8.76
C GLN A 281 -21.35 10.97 8.77
N VAL A 282 -20.95 12.20 9.08
CA VAL A 282 -19.54 12.57 9.28
C VAL A 282 -19.13 12.22 10.72
N TYR A 283 -17.86 11.89 10.95
CA TYR A 283 -17.36 11.63 12.32
C TYR A 283 -17.30 12.88 13.18
N SER A 284 -16.76 13.95 12.62
CA SER A 284 -16.55 15.26 13.24
C SER A 284 -16.63 16.33 12.16
N SER A 285 -16.87 17.58 12.53
CA SER A 285 -16.72 18.72 11.60
C SER A 285 -15.26 18.98 11.22
N GLU A 286 -14.31 18.49 12.02
CA GLU A 286 -12.87 18.59 11.74
C GLU A 286 -12.39 17.38 10.93
N ASP A 287 -11.68 17.63 9.84
CA ASP A 287 -11.05 16.59 9.04
C ASP A 287 -9.71 16.12 9.66
N VAL A 288 -9.44 14.82 9.55
CA VAL A 288 -8.19 14.23 10.05
C VAL A 288 -7.02 14.50 9.10
N VAL A 289 -7.27 14.57 7.80
CA VAL A 289 -6.26 14.67 6.76
C VAL A 289 -6.59 15.82 5.83
N GLU A 290 -5.62 16.70 5.62
CA GLU A 290 -5.73 17.72 4.58
C GLU A 290 -5.27 17.13 3.24
N LEU A 291 -6.18 17.07 2.27
CA LEU A 291 -5.88 16.58 0.93
C LEU A 291 -5.54 17.75 -0.01
N ARG A 292 -4.50 17.58 -0.83
CA ARG A 292 -4.11 18.61 -1.81
C ARG A 292 -5.25 19.00 -2.76
N SER A 293 -6.10 18.05 -3.16
CA SER A 293 -7.26 18.33 -4.02
C SER A 293 -8.31 19.23 -3.35
N ALA A 294 -8.41 19.20 -2.01
CA ALA A 294 -9.30 20.09 -1.27
C ALA A 294 -8.79 21.55 -1.25
N THR A 295 -7.49 21.76 -1.45
CA THR A 295 -6.87 23.11 -1.49
C THR A 295 -7.02 23.82 -2.85
N GLY A 296 -7.86 23.31 -3.76
CA GLY A 296 -8.10 23.93 -5.08
C GLY A 296 -6.93 23.82 -6.08
N ARG A 297 -5.89 23.05 -5.77
CA ARG A 297 -4.74 22.84 -6.67
C ARG A 297 -5.04 21.84 -7.78
N ALA A 298 -4.43 22.06 -8.95
CA ALA A 298 -4.58 21.18 -10.11
C ALA A 298 -4.17 19.73 -9.81
N THR A 299 -4.85 18.75 -10.43
CA THR A 299 -4.50 17.32 -10.32
C THR A 299 -3.11 17.03 -10.87
N TYR A 300 -2.48 15.95 -10.40
CA TYR A 300 -1.17 15.54 -10.88
C TYR A 300 -1.34 14.92 -12.27
N THR A 301 -0.41 15.23 -13.15
CA THR A 301 -0.39 14.69 -14.52
C THR A 301 0.34 13.35 -14.62
N GLY A 302 1.10 12.98 -13.58
CA GLY A 302 1.79 11.70 -13.49
C GLY A 302 2.72 11.60 -12.27
N VAL A 303 3.54 10.54 -12.24
CA VAL A 303 4.48 10.25 -11.14
C VAL A 303 5.51 11.36 -10.97
N GLU A 304 6.07 11.82 -12.09
CA GLU A 304 7.11 12.85 -12.08
C GLU A 304 6.58 14.20 -11.59
N ASP A 305 5.44 14.63 -12.14
CA ASP A 305 4.78 15.88 -11.74
C ASP A 305 4.37 15.85 -10.25
N CYS A 306 3.84 14.71 -9.79
CA CYS A 306 3.58 14.49 -8.37
C CYS A 306 4.85 14.64 -7.52
N GLY A 307 5.95 14.02 -7.94
CA GLY A 307 7.24 14.13 -7.26
C GLY A 307 7.77 15.58 -7.21
N ARG A 308 7.77 16.27 -8.35
CA ARG A 308 8.22 17.68 -8.43
C ARG A 308 7.36 18.59 -7.56
N SER A 309 6.04 18.37 -7.55
CA SER A 309 5.10 19.12 -6.71
C SER A 309 5.36 18.89 -5.22
N ILE A 310 5.55 17.64 -4.77
CA ILE A 310 5.91 17.33 -3.38
C ILE A 310 7.20 18.03 -2.98
N LEU A 311 8.23 17.98 -3.83
CA LEU A 311 9.52 18.60 -3.55
C LEU A 311 9.43 20.13 -3.44
N ARG A 312 8.63 20.76 -4.30
CA ARG A 312 8.45 22.22 -4.35
C ARG A 312 7.56 22.73 -3.22
N GLU A 313 6.44 22.06 -2.97
CA GLU A 313 5.38 22.50 -2.05
C GLU A 313 5.68 22.13 -0.59
N GLU A 314 6.23 20.93 -0.32
CA GLU A 314 6.40 20.39 1.05
C GLU A 314 7.87 20.13 1.39
N GLY A 315 8.68 19.75 0.39
CA GLY A 315 10.10 19.50 0.54
C GLY A 315 10.49 18.02 0.61
N LYS A 316 11.81 17.78 0.68
CA LYS A 316 12.41 16.44 0.62
C LYS A 316 11.94 15.50 1.74
N ALA A 317 11.67 16.04 2.93
CA ALA A 317 11.25 15.24 4.08
C ALA A 317 9.87 14.57 3.88
N ALA A 318 8.99 15.15 3.05
CA ALA A 318 7.67 14.59 2.76
C ALA A 318 7.74 13.21 2.08
N PHE A 319 8.78 12.96 1.26
CA PHE A 319 9.00 11.66 0.61
C PHE A 319 9.31 10.53 1.57
N PHE A 320 9.85 10.84 2.75
CA PHE A 320 10.26 9.84 3.73
C PHE A 320 9.26 9.69 4.87
N ARG A 321 8.02 10.17 4.70
CA ARG A 321 6.97 9.99 5.70
C ARG A 321 6.67 8.49 5.94
N GLY A 322 6.99 8.05 7.15
CA GLY A 322 6.85 6.65 7.56
C GLY A 322 7.85 5.71 6.88
N TRP A 323 9.08 6.18 6.59
CA TRP A 323 10.14 5.33 6.03
C TRP A 323 10.47 4.11 6.91
N TRP A 324 10.43 4.28 8.23
CA TRP A 324 10.75 3.22 9.19
C TRP A 324 9.74 2.07 9.15
N LEU A 325 8.47 2.34 8.80
CA LEU A 325 7.44 1.30 8.59
C LEU A 325 7.72 0.51 7.31
N THR A 326 8.18 1.18 6.25
CA THR A 326 8.67 0.51 5.04
C THR A 326 9.87 -0.38 5.38
N ALA A 327 10.85 0.15 6.12
CA ALA A 327 12.02 -0.61 6.54
C ALA A 327 11.65 -1.82 7.39
N LEU A 328 10.72 -1.67 8.34
CA LEU A 328 10.25 -2.77 9.17
C LEU A 328 9.60 -3.88 8.34
N GLY A 329 8.85 -3.52 7.30
CA GLY A 329 8.26 -4.50 6.39
C GLY A 329 9.27 -5.21 5.48
N LEU A 330 10.35 -4.52 5.11
CA LEU A 330 11.44 -5.09 4.31
C LEU A 330 12.49 -5.84 5.15
N ALA A 331 12.57 -5.59 6.45
CA ALA A 331 13.58 -6.17 7.32
C ALA A 331 13.64 -7.71 7.23
N PRO A 332 12.52 -8.46 7.20
CA PRO A 332 12.59 -9.91 7.10
C PRO A 332 13.27 -10.44 5.84
N MET A 333 13.17 -9.70 4.74
CA MET A 333 13.76 -10.06 3.44
C MET A 333 15.30 -10.07 3.48
N PHE A 334 15.90 -9.11 4.18
CA PHE A 334 17.35 -8.91 4.21
C PHE A 334 18.03 -9.43 5.48
N LEU A 335 17.29 -9.49 6.59
CA LEU A 335 17.87 -9.87 7.88
C LEU A 335 17.62 -11.35 8.22
N PHE A 336 16.63 -12.04 7.65
CA PHE A 336 16.44 -13.47 7.93
C PHE A 336 16.90 -14.34 6.76
N ARG A 337 17.66 -15.39 7.09
CA ARG A 337 18.23 -16.35 6.14
C ARG A 337 17.15 -17.07 5.30
N ASP A 338 15.98 -17.31 5.88
CA ASP A 338 14.81 -17.94 5.22
C ASP A 338 13.81 -16.92 4.66
N GLY A 339 14.23 -15.66 4.44
CA GLY A 339 13.39 -14.54 4.00
C GLY A 339 12.57 -14.79 2.73
N LEU A 340 12.96 -15.77 1.90
CA LEU A 340 12.23 -16.20 0.70
C LEU A 340 10.82 -16.75 0.99
N VAL A 341 10.62 -17.38 2.16
CA VAL A 341 9.29 -17.91 2.55
C VAL A 341 8.35 -16.76 2.97
N TYR A 342 8.90 -15.65 3.45
CA TYR A 342 8.15 -14.47 3.88
C TYR A 342 7.68 -13.57 2.72
N HIS A 343 8.19 -13.80 1.50
CA HIS A 343 7.82 -13.04 0.31
C HIS A 343 6.33 -13.14 -0.02
N GLY A 344 5.70 -14.30 0.25
CA GLY A 344 4.26 -14.50 0.05
C GLY A 344 3.38 -13.75 1.05
N PHE A 345 3.88 -13.46 2.25
CA PHE A 345 3.09 -12.84 3.32
C PHE A 345 2.96 -11.31 3.17
N TRP A 346 3.96 -10.67 2.57
CA TRP A 346 3.98 -9.21 2.37
C TRP A 346 3.42 -8.74 1.03
N PHE A 347 3.44 -9.57 -0.01
CA PHE A 347 2.78 -9.27 -1.29
C PHE A 347 1.27 -9.55 -1.31
N ALA A 348 0.78 -10.31 -0.32
CA ALA A 348 -0.65 -10.61 -0.14
C ALA A 348 -1.40 -9.57 0.73
N ARG A 349 -0.75 -8.47 1.11
CA ARG A 349 -1.28 -7.34 1.89
C ARG A 349 -0.85 -6.01 1.26
#